data_AF-A0A956HSS9-F1
#
_entry.id   AF-A0A956HSS9-F1
#
_cell.length_a   1.000
_cell.length_b   1.000
_cell.length_c   1.000
_cell.angle_alpha   90.00
_cell.angle_beta   90.00
_cell.angle_gamma   90.00
#
_symmetry.space_group_name_H-M   'P 1'
#
loop_
_entity.id
_entity.type
_entity.pdbx_description
1 polymer ?
#
loop_
_entity_poly.entity_id
_entity_poly.type
_entity_poly.pdbx_seq_one_letter_code
_entity_poly.pdbx_strand_id
1 'polypeptide(L)'
;MSKEPSIEEAIERAKRAQEDRINAIRGVGEARQNLADVREVTERELAELQAKITERVREAERADVKAYNAALSAGWSIEELRKIGYAEPEKKKRTRRRSSGRSSLSTTSARPA
;
A
#
# COMPACT_ATOMS: atom_id res chain seq x y z
N MET A 1 -42.72 34.99 -37.24
CA MET A 1 -42.15 34.51 -38.50
C MET A 1 -40.67 34.23 -38.26
N SER A 2 -40.31 32.98 -38.00
CA SER A 2 -38.90 32.60 -37.87
C SER A 2 -38.28 32.72 -39.25
N LYS A 3 -37.37 33.69 -39.42
CA LYS A 3 -36.63 33.85 -40.67
C LYS A 3 -35.66 32.67 -40.74
N GLU A 4 -35.85 31.79 -41.71
CA GLU A 4 -34.91 30.69 -41.94
C GLU A 4 -33.51 31.30 -42.17
N PRO A 5 -32.48 30.77 -41.50
CA PRO A 5 -31.14 31.31 -41.65
C PRO A 5 -30.66 31.13 -43.07
N SER A 6 -29.85 32.08 -43.56
CA SER A 6 -29.11 31.90 -44.81
C SER A 6 -28.28 30.62 -44.75
N ILE A 7 -28.06 29.99 -45.89
CA ILE A 7 -27.21 28.79 -46.03
C ILE A 7 -25.84 29.02 -45.38
N GLU A 8 -25.25 30.20 -45.57
CA GLU A 8 -23.96 30.56 -44.97
C GLU A 8 -24.03 30.58 -43.43
N GLU A 9 -25.09 31.15 -42.85
CA GLU A 9 -25.26 31.16 -41.40
C GLU A 9 -25.57 29.76 -40.84
N ALA A 10 -26.25 28.91 -41.60
CA ALA A 10 -26.49 27.52 -41.21
C ALA A 10 -25.17 26.73 -41.19
N ILE A 11 -24.29 26.94 -42.17
CA ILE A 11 -22.95 26.34 -42.24
C ILE A 11 -22.09 26.82 -41.07
N GLU A 12 -22.03 28.12 -40.80
CA GLU A 12 -21.24 28.66 -39.69
C GLU A 12 -21.73 28.18 -38.32
N ARG A 13 -23.06 28.07 -38.12
CA ARG A 13 -23.61 27.45 -36.89
C ARG A 13 -23.23 25.98 -36.79
N ALA A 14 -23.27 25.23 -37.88
CA ALA A 14 -22.87 23.83 -37.90
C ALA A 14 -21.37 23.64 -37.59
N LYS A 15 -20.50 24.48 -38.16
CA LYS A 15 -19.05 24.47 -37.86
C LYS A 15 -18.78 24.75 -36.39
N ARG A 16 -19.39 25.80 -35.82
CA ARG A 16 -19.23 26.11 -34.38
C ARG A 16 -19.70 24.96 -33.51
N ALA A 17 -20.88 24.40 -33.79
CA ALA A 17 -21.38 23.24 -33.04
C ALA A 17 -20.46 22.01 -33.16
N GLN A 18 -19.81 21.81 -34.31
CA GLN A 18 -18.82 20.76 -34.49
C GLN A 18 -17.52 21.05 -33.72
N GLU A 19 -17.04 22.29 -33.74
CA GLU A 19 -15.87 22.73 -32.98
C GLU A 19 -16.10 22.59 -31.46
N ASP A 20 -17.27 22.97 -30.97
CA ASP A 20 -17.67 22.79 -29.56
C ASP A 20 -17.63 21.32 -29.15
N ARG A 21 -18.12 20.41 -30.02
CA ARG A 21 -18.05 18.96 -29.78
C ARG A 21 -16.62 18.45 -29.75
N ILE A 22 -15.76 18.94 -30.65
CA ILE A 22 -14.33 18.58 -30.69
C ILE A 22 -13.63 19.06 -29.42
N ASN A 23 -13.88 20.30 -29.00
CA ASN A 23 -13.32 20.86 -27.78
C ASN A 23 -13.79 20.10 -26.52
N ALA A 24 -15.06 19.69 -26.48
CA ALA A 24 -15.57 18.87 -25.38
C ALA A 24 -14.83 17.52 -25.29
N ILE A 25 -14.61 16.82 -26.42
CA ILE A 25 -13.87 15.55 -26.44
C ILE A 25 -12.40 15.77 -26.04
N ARG A 26 -11.79 16.86 -26.48
CA ARG A 26 -10.43 17.23 -26.06
C ARG A 26 -10.34 17.37 -24.54
N GLY A 27 -11.26 18.14 -23.94
CA GLY A 27 -11.30 18.31 -22.48
C GLY A 27 -11.50 17.00 -21.73
N VAL A 28 -12.32 16.08 -22.26
CA VAL A 28 -12.47 14.73 -21.68
C VAL A 28 -11.17 13.94 -21.79
N GLY A 29 -10.48 14.01 -22.92
CA GLY A 29 -9.18 13.35 -23.13
C GLY A 29 -8.13 13.83 -22.14
N GLU A 30 -7.96 15.15 -22.04
CA GLU A 30 -7.02 15.80 -21.11
C GLU A 30 -7.33 15.44 -19.65
N ALA A 31 -8.60 15.50 -19.25
CA ALA A 31 -9.01 15.15 -17.89
C ALA A 31 -8.72 13.68 -17.54
N ARG A 32 -8.96 12.76 -18.50
CA ARG A 32 -8.68 11.32 -18.30
C ARG A 32 -7.19 11.03 -18.25
N GLN A 33 -6.40 11.67 -19.09
CA GLN A 33 -4.95 11.53 -19.08
C GLN A 33 -4.38 12.05 -17.75
N ASN A 34 -4.74 13.27 -17.35
CA ASN A 34 -4.30 13.83 -16.07
C ASN A 34 -4.71 12.95 -14.88
N LEU A 35 -5.92 12.38 -14.89
CA LEU A 35 -6.35 11.43 -13.86
C LEU A 35 -5.49 10.17 -13.82
N ALA A 36 -5.13 9.62 -14.98
CA ALA A 36 -4.26 8.45 -15.06
C ALA A 36 -2.86 8.76 -14.51
N ASP A 37 -2.28 9.90 -14.90
CA ASP A 37 -0.96 10.35 -14.46
C ASP A 37 -0.93 10.56 -12.93
N VAL A 38 -1.94 11.25 -12.38
CA VAL A 38 -2.06 11.47 -10.93
C VAL A 38 -2.20 10.15 -10.18
N ARG A 39 -2.99 9.20 -10.70
CA ARG A 39 -3.15 7.87 -10.06
C ARG A 39 -1.84 7.12 -10.03
N GLU A 40 -1.10 7.11 -11.14
CA GLU A 40 0.18 6.41 -11.22
C GLU A 40 1.21 7.00 -10.25
N VAL A 41 1.33 8.33 -10.20
CA VAL A 41 2.22 9.02 -9.24
C VAL A 41 1.81 8.69 -7.81
N THR A 42 0.53 8.81 -7.50
CA THR A 42 0.00 8.57 -6.14
C THR A 42 0.21 7.13 -5.69
N GLU A 43 0.03 6.16 -6.59
CA GLU A 43 0.25 4.74 -6.28
C GLU A 43 1.72 4.45 -5.96
N ARG A 44 2.65 5.04 -6.73
CA ARG A 44 4.09 4.93 -6.44
C ARG A 44 4.44 5.57 -5.10
N GLU A 45 3.95 6.78 -4.83
CA GLU A 45 4.19 7.48 -3.56
C GLU A 45 3.64 6.69 -2.36
N LEU A 46 2.44 6.12 -2.48
CA LEU A 46 1.85 5.26 -1.46
C LEU A 46 2.71 4.03 -1.22
N ALA A 47 3.17 3.36 -2.28
CA ALA A 47 4.04 2.19 -2.15
C ALA A 47 5.37 2.54 -1.45
N GLU A 48 5.98 3.67 -1.79
CA GLU A 48 7.20 4.15 -1.12
C GLU A 48 6.97 4.49 0.36
N LEU A 49 5.87 5.17 0.69
CA LEU A 49 5.51 5.49 2.06
C LEU A 49 5.25 4.23 2.87
N GLN A 50 4.52 3.26 2.30
CA GLN A 50 4.26 1.97 2.91
C GLN A 50 5.58 1.23 3.20
N ALA A 51 6.53 1.24 2.26
CA ALA A 51 7.86 0.64 2.44
C ALA A 51 8.64 1.32 3.55
N LYS A 52 8.68 2.67 3.57
CA LYS A 52 9.35 3.47 4.61
C LYS A 52 8.76 3.20 6.00
N ILE A 53 7.44 3.18 6.13
CA ILE A 53 6.76 2.86 7.39
C ILE A 53 7.09 1.44 7.83
N THR A 54 7.01 0.47 6.91
CA THR A 54 7.31 -0.92 7.20
C THR A 54 8.74 -1.09 7.70
N GLU A 55 9.73 -0.42 7.09
CA GLU A 55 11.11 -0.54 7.54
C GLU A 55 11.35 0.15 8.90
N ARG A 56 10.77 1.32 9.14
CA ARG A 56 10.83 1.99 10.45
C ARG A 56 10.27 1.10 11.56
N VAL A 57 9.12 0.47 11.32
CA VAL A 57 8.52 -0.47 12.28
C VAL A 57 9.44 -1.68 12.48
N ARG A 58 9.97 -2.27 11.39
CA ARG A 58 10.88 -3.42 11.47
C ARG A 58 12.15 -3.10 12.25
N GLU A 59 12.72 -1.93 12.06
CA GLU A 59 13.91 -1.46 12.78
C GLU A 59 13.62 -1.28 14.27
N ALA A 60 12.52 -0.61 14.62
CA ALA A 60 12.08 -0.46 16.01
C ALA A 60 11.86 -1.82 16.68
N GLU A 61 11.20 -2.77 16.00
CA GLU A 61 11.03 -4.14 16.51
C GLU A 61 12.37 -4.88 16.68
N ARG A 62 13.33 -4.69 15.78
CA ARG A 62 14.68 -5.29 15.91
C ARG A 62 15.41 -4.69 17.12
N ALA A 63 15.30 -3.38 17.32
CA ALA A 63 15.90 -2.70 18.46
C ALA A 63 15.31 -3.18 19.79
N ASP A 64 13.99 -3.32 19.88
CA ASP A 64 13.29 -3.88 21.05
C ASP A 64 13.79 -5.29 21.38
N VAL A 65 13.81 -6.20 20.40
CA VAL A 65 14.33 -7.57 20.58
C VAL A 65 15.80 -7.56 21.01
N LYS A 66 16.63 -6.68 20.45
CA LYS A 66 18.04 -6.54 20.80
C LYS A 66 18.20 -6.07 22.25
N ALA A 67 17.45 -5.06 22.68
CA ALA A 67 17.48 -4.53 24.05
C ALA A 67 17.01 -5.58 25.06
N TYR A 68 15.91 -6.29 24.77
CA TYR A 68 15.43 -7.37 25.62
C TYR A 68 16.45 -8.50 25.74
N ASN A 69 17.09 -8.90 24.63
CA ASN A 69 18.17 -9.89 24.67
C ASN A 69 19.38 -9.43 25.48
N ALA A 70 19.75 -8.16 25.38
CA ALA A 70 20.86 -7.61 26.18
C ALA A 70 20.55 -7.66 27.68
N ALA A 71 19.30 -7.39 28.07
CA ALA A 71 18.86 -7.54 29.46
C ALA A 71 18.98 -9.00 29.93
N LEU A 72 18.54 -9.97 29.11
CA LEU A 72 18.71 -11.40 29.42
C LEU A 72 20.20 -11.77 29.58
N SER A 73 21.06 -11.31 28.66
CA SER A 73 22.51 -11.56 28.74
C SER A 73 23.17 -10.89 29.94
N ALA A 74 22.60 -9.80 30.47
CA ALA A 74 23.05 -9.15 31.69
C ALA A 74 22.56 -9.86 32.97
N GLY A 75 21.87 -10.99 32.84
CA GLY A 75 21.43 -11.82 33.96
C GLY A 75 20.00 -11.60 34.42
N TRP A 76 19.22 -10.74 33.76
CA TRP A 76 17.80 -10.60 34.06
C TRP A 76 17.03 -11.84 33.60
N SER A 77 16.22 -12.41 34.49
CA SER A 77 15.28 -13.46 34.10
C SER A 77 14.05 -12.87 33.40
N ILE A 78 13.37 -13.70 32.62
CA ILE A 78 12.11 -13.33 31.95
C ILE A 78 11.03 -12.94 32.98
N GLU A 79 11.03 -13.57 34.16
CA GLU A 79 10.06 -13.31 35.22
C GLU A 79 10.31 -11.97 35.90
N GLU A 80 11.57 -11.61 36.14
CA GLU A 80 11.94 -10.29 36.67
C GLU A 80 11.58 -9.17 35.70
N LEU A 81 11.91 -9.34 34.41
CA LEU A 81 11.51 -8.39 33.37
C LEU A 81 9.99 -8.22 33.32
N ARG A 82 9.23 -9.32 33.39
CA ARG A 82 7.76 -9.27 33.44
C ARG A 82 7.25 -8.57 34.70
N LYS A 83 7.87 -8.81 35.86
CA LYS A 83 7.47 -8.20 37.14
C LYS A 83 7.63 -6.68 37.13
N ILE A 84 8.62 -6.16 36.41
CA ILE A 84 8.85 -4.71 36.25
C ILE A 84 8.14 -4.13 35.01
N GLY A 85 7.32 -4.92 34.31
CA GLY A 85 6.48 -4.46 33.19
C GLY A 85 7.07 -4.62 31.79
N TYR A 86 8.29 -5.14 31.66
CA TYR A 86 8.89 -5.45 30.35
C TYR A 86 8.52 -6.87 29.91
N ALA A 87 7.38 -6.98 29.23
CA ALA A 87 6.96 -8.23 28.60
C ALA A 87 7.87 -8.62 27.42
N GLU A 88 7.85 -9.89 27.05
CA GLU A 88 8.61 -10.37 25.89
C GLU A 88 8.17 -9.66 24.60
N PRO A 89 9.12 -9.20 23.75
CA PRO A 89 8.83 -8.56 22.47
C PRO A 89 7.90 -9.40 21.58
N GLU A 90 6.91 -8.76 20.94
CA GLU A 90 5.93 -9.47 20.08
C GLU A 90 6.61 -10.22 18.92
N LYS A 91 7.67 -9.64 18.36
CA LYS A 91 8.45 -10.31 17.30
C LYS A 91 9.09 -11.62 17.78
N LYS A 92 9.55 -11.67 19.02
CA LYS A 92 10.05 -12.91 19.64
C LYS A 92 8.93 -13.92 19.84
N LYS A 93 7.79 -13.50 20.41
CA LYS A 93 6.61 -14.38 20.60
C LYS A 93 6.12 -14.96 19.28
N ARG A 94 6.01 -14.13 18.23
CA ARG A 94 5.57 -14.55 16.89
C ARG A 94 6.54 -15.55 16.25
N THR A 95 7.85 -15.32 16.40
CA THR A 95 8.87 -16.25 15.88
C THR A 95 8.80 -17.59 16.60
N ARG A 96 8.67 -17.59 17.94
CA ARG A 96 8.52 -18.81 18.76
C ARG A 96 7.26 -19.61 18.38
N ARG A 97 6.14 -18.93 18.13
CA ARG A 97 4.89 -19.57 17.66
C ARG A 97 5.05 -20.21 16.27
N ARG A 98 5.81 -19.57 15.38
CA ARG A 98 6.08 -20.11 14.03
C ARG A 98 7.00 -21.33 14.04
N SER A 99 8.02 -21.34 14.91
CA SER A 99 8.90 -22.51 15.03
C SER A 99 8.17 -23.71 15.63
N SER A 100 7.33 -23.51 16.64
CA SER A 100 6.53 -24.60 17.23
C SER A 100 5.53 -25.22 16.25
N GLY A 101 4.95 -24.44 15.34
CA GLY A 101 3.98 -24.95 14.35
C GLY A 101 4.61 -25.66 13.14
N ARG A 102 5.90 -25.43 12.85
CA ARG A 102 6.60 -26.15 11.76
C ARG A 102 7.05 -27.55 12.17
N SER A 103 7.30 -27.76 13.47
CA SER A 103 7.73 -29.06 13.99
C SER A 103 6.64 -30.13 13.97
N SER A 104 5.35 -29.75 13.88
CA SER A 104 4.22 -30.68 13.83
C SER A 104 3.84 -31.14 12.42
N LEU A 105 4.41 -30.55 11.37
CA LEU A 105 4.10 -30.87 9.96
C LEU A 105 5.12 -31.83 9.32
N SER A 106 6.20 -32.18 10.02
CA SER A 106 7.28 -33.03 9.50
C SER A 106 7.12 -34.53 9.78
N THR A 107 5.99 -34.99 10.35
CA THR A 107 5.82 -36.40 10.78
C THR A 107 4.86 -37.24 9.93
N THR A 108 4.24 -36.70 8.86
CA THR A 108 3.35 -37.50 8.00
C THR A 108 3.78 -37.43 6.54
N SER A 109 4.87 -38.12 6.19
CA SER A 109 5.07 -38.64 4.83
C SER A 109 6.00 -39.84 4.87
N ALA A 110 5.49 -40.93 5.43
CA ALA A 110 6.06 -42.25 5.27
C ALA A 110 4.90 -43.23 5.13
N ARG A 111 4.53 -43.56 3.89
CA ARG A 111 3.96 -44.87 3.57
C ARG A 111 4.62 -45.41 2.30
N PRO A 112 5.29 -46.57 2.38
CA PRO A 112 5.84 -47.31 1.26
C PRO A 112 4.83 -48.35 0.72
N ALA A 113 5.20 -48.93 -0.44
CA ALA A 113 4.61 -50.05 -1.19
C ALA A 113 3.39 -49.74 -2.06
#